data_AF-A0AA39Y2E4-F1
#
_entry.id   AF-A0AA39Y2E4-F1
#
_cell.length_a   1.000
_cell.length_b   1.000
_cell.length_c   1.000
_cell.angle_alpha   90.00
_cell.angle_beta   90.00
_cell.angle_gamma   90.00
#
_symmetry.space_group_name_H-M   'P 1'
#
loop_
_entity.id
_entity.type
_entity.pdbx_description
1 polymer ?
#
loop_
_entity_poly.entity_id
_entity_poly.type
_entity_poly.pdbx_seq_one_letter_code
_entity_poly.pdbx_strand_id
1 'polypeptide(L)'
;MYEKATVQSTAYLDGLRGIAALVVFTFHTLWAYCGFVEYGYGDGPKNHHFLQLPFIRLLHAGHAMVPIFFVIGGYVMALKPLRRIRSNEVQGLHFQLAGSVFRKAMRLYIPALVMTFVSMLTLRLGLWEYPRHFIMNPRLFNYPDKHPPRAPTLVAELGRWAGAAVDLGRVFSYVNDGFVLPWFNPYDPHLWTLPFEMRSTLAVAAALLAISRCRRAGLRIALVFAAVVFACYLDRWECALFLSGTLLADFELSFLHDDDDPYAALVSPKPSPPLTTTTLATILLLFLPALYLLSTPNLRIAHTHPFGYAFLATHLVPPTITDPKRFLHGLGAILLLASLLLWAPLRRLFTTRLATAAGKRSYSLYLVHGPILHVVGYGVAGRVWTALGFATGFSRQM
;
A
#
# COMPACT_ATOMS: atom_id res chain seq x y z
N MET A 1 -13.02 -31.39 -21.87
CA MET A 1 -13.61 -31.05 -20.56
C MET A 1 -12.72 -29.98 -19.96
N TYR A 2 -12.96 -28.70 -20.27
CA TYR A 2 -12.14 -27.60 -19.75
C TYR A 2 -12.56 -27.32 -18.31
N GLU A 3 -11.67 -27.62 -17.38
CA GLU A 3 -11.80 -27.33 -15.96
C GLU A 3 -12.04 -25.82 -15.79
N LYS A 4 -13.29 -25.45 -15.46
CA LYS A 4 -13.66 -24.08 -15.12
C LYS A 4 -12.87 -23.70 -13.87
N ALA A 5 -11.81 -22.91 -14.03
CA ALA A 5 -11.11 -22.28 -12.94
C ALA A 5 -12.11 -21.50 -12.08
N THR A 6 -12.37 -22.00 -10.87
CA THR A 6 -13.20 -21.38 -9.84
C THR A 6 -12.60 -20.01 -9.47
N VAL A 7 -13.18 -18.93 -10.00
CA VAL A 7 -12.85 -17.55 -9.63
C VAL A 7 -13.30 -17.36 -8.18
N GLN A 8 -12.34 -17.47 -7.25
CA GLN A 8 -12.55 -17.38 -5.81
C GLN A 8 -13.12 -16.00 -5.41
N SER A 9 -13.93 -15.98 -4.34
CA SER A 9 -14.68 -14.80 -3.87
C SER A 9 -13.84 -13.57 -3.48
N THR A 10 -12.51 -13.64 -3.60
CA THR A 10 -11.53 -12.59 -3.28
C THR A 10 -10.66 -12.15 -4.47
N ALA A 11 -10.89 -12.65 -5.69
CA ALA A 11 -10.05 -12.34 -6.86
C ALA A 11 -9.94 -10.83 -7.18
N TYR A 12 -11.00 -10.07 -6.88
CA TYR A 12 -11.00 -8.61 -7.05
C TYR A 12 -9.99 -7.91 -6.13
N LEU A 13 -9.62 -8.51 -4.99
CA LEU A 13 -8.60 -7.96 -4.09
C LEU A 13 -7.21 -8.08 -4.71
N ASP A 14 -6.94 -9.16 -5.43
CA ASP A 14 -5.67 -9.31 -6.15
C ASP A 14 -5.59 -8.33 -7.32
N GLY A 15 -6.69 -8.08 -8.03
CA GLY A 15 -6.69 -7.06 -9.07
C GLY A 15 -6.61 -5.63 -8.52
N LEU A 16 -7.23 -5.34 -7.37
CA LEU A 16 -7.06 -4.06 -6.67
C LEU A 16 -5.60 -3.84 -6.26
N ARG A 17 -4.94 -4.86 -5.69
CA ARG A 17 -3.49 -4.85 -5.43
C ARG A 17 -2.69 -4.62 -6.72
N GLY A 18 -3.12 -5.22 -7.82
CA GLY A 18 -2.48 -5.06 -9.13
C GLY A 18 -2.52 -3.62 -9.64
N ILE A 19 -3.69 -2.99 -9.64
CA ILE A 19 -3.84 -1.58 -10.02
C ILE A 19 -3.04 -0.69 -9.06
N ALA A 20 -3.13 -0.93 -7.75
CA ALA A 20 -2.37 -0.20 -6.74
C ALA A 20 -0.85 -0.29 -6.99
N ALA A 21 -0.32 -1.46 -7.37
CA ALA A 21 1.10 -1.64 -7.66
C ALA A 21 1.55 -0.88 -8.91
N LEU A 22 0.70 -0.81 -9.95
CA LEU A 22 0.97 0.00 -11.13
C LEU A 22 0.98 1.49 -10.79
N VAL A 23 0.07 1.96 -9.95
CA VAL A 23 0.06 3.36 -9.50
C VAL A 23 1.30 3.70 -8.67
N VAL A 24 1.76 2.81 -7.78
CA VAL A 24 3.02 2.98 -7.04
C VAL A 24 4.22 3.06 -8.00
N PHE A 25 4.28 2.17 -8.99
CA PHE A 25 5.33 2.21 -10.00
C PHE A 25 5.33 3.51 -10.81
N THR A 26 4.15 3.96 -11.26
CA THR A 26 3.95 5.24 -11.95
C THR A 26 4.39 6.40 -11.07
N PHE A 27 4.03 6.39 -9.78
CA PHE A 27 4.44 7.41 -8.82
C PHE A 27 5.96 7.50 -8.70
N HIS A 28 6.66 6.40 -8.40
CA HIS A 28 8.12 6.41 -8.26
C HIS A 28 8.83 6.81 -9.55
N THR A 29 8.27 6.43 -10.69
CA THR A 29 8.80 6.86 -12.00
C THR A 29 8.63 8.36 -12.19
N LEU A 30 7.44 8.93 -11.96
CA LEU A 30 7.18 10.35 -12.15
C LEU A 30 7.93 11.21 -11.11
N TRP A 31 7.88 10.82 -9.85
CA TRP A 31 8.49 11.53 -8.72
C TRP A 31 10.00 11.75 -8.88
N ALA A 32 10.68 10.80 -9.53
CA ALA A 32 12.09 10.94 -9.89
C ALA A 32 12.36 12.14 -10.80
N TYR A 33 11.40 12.58 -11.63
CA TYR A 33 11.57 13.64 -12.62
C TYR A 33 10.73 14.89 -12.36
N CYS A 34 9.61 14.80 -11.63
CA CYS A 34 8.70 15.91 -11.41
C CYS A 34 8.14 15.96 -9.98
N GLY A 35 8.08 17.16 -9.40
CA GLY A 35 7.59 17.38 -8.03
C GLY A 35 6.07 17.50 -7.91
N PHE A 36 5.33 17.76 -9.00
CA PHE A 36 3.88 18.03 -8.93
C PHE A 36 3.07 16.87 -8.32
N VAL A 37 3.60 15.64 -8.41
CA VAL A 37 3.00 14.42 -7.85
C VAL A 37 2.89 14.43 -6.33
N GLU A 38 3.60 15.32 -5.64
CA GLU A 38 3.55 15.48 -4.18
C GLU A 38 2.48 16.48 -3.72
N TYR A 39 2.19 17.50 -4.53
CA TYR A 39 1.39 18.66 -4.15
C TYR A 39 -0.03 18.64 -4.73
N GLY A 40 -1.00 19.18 -3.98
CA GLY A 40 -2.41 19.23 -4.37
C GLY A 40 -2.73 20.41 -5.30
N TYR A 41 -3.81 20.29 -6.07
CA TYR A 41 -4.31 21.41 -6.86
C TYR A 41 -4.64 22.61 -5.96
N GLY A 42 -4.14 23.79 -6.34
CA GLY A 42 -4.29 25.04 -5.59
C GLY A 42 -3.20 25.32 -4.55
N ASP A 43 -2.18 24.47 -4.40
CA ASP A 43 -1.03 24.76 -3.52
C ASP A 43 -0.06 25.76 -4.17
N GLY A 44 -0.37 27.06 -4.05
CA GLY A 44 0.42 28.14 -4.62
C GLY A 44 0.44 28.16 -6.16
N PRO A 45 1.19 29.09 -6.78
CA PRO A 45 1.04 29.41 -8.21
C PRO A 45 1.49 28.29 -9.17
N LYS A 46 2.26 27.30 -8.70
CA LYS A 46 2.80 26.21 -9.53
C LYS A 46 1.90 24.98 -9.60
N ASN A 47 0.99 24.79 -8.63
CA ASN A 47 0.23 23.55 -8.52
C ASN A 47 -1.20 23.70 -9.02
N HIS A 48 -1.34 24.00 -10.31
CA HIS A 48 -2.65 24.15 -10.99
C HIS A 48 -2.80 23.18 -12.16
N HIS A 49 -2.13 22.04 -12.13
CA HIS A 49 -2.19 21.06 -13.22
C HIS A 49 -3.45 20.20 -13.12
N PHE A 50 -4.05 19.87 -14.28
CA PHE A 50 -5.21 18.98 -14.37
C PHE A 50 -4.97 17.62 -13.65
N LEU A 51 -3.75 17.08 -13.74
CA LEU A 51 -3.37 15.82 -13.09
C LEU A 51 -3.34 15.88 -11.55
N GLN A 52 -3.41 17.07 -10.95
CA GLN A 52 -3.44 17.25 -9.49
C GLN A 52 -4.86 17.29 -8.92
N LEU A 53 -5.89 17.37 -9.77
CA LEU A 53 -7.28 17.39 -9.35
C LEU A 53 -7.64 16.10 -8.60
N PRO A 54 -8.56 16.17 -7.61
CA PRO A 54 -9.10 15.00 -6.96
C PRO A 54 -9.62 13.98 -7.98
N PHE A 55 -9.60 12.69 -7.63
CA PHE A 55 -9.93 11.55 -8.49
C PHE A 55 -8.92 11.29 -9.62
N ILE A 56 -8.54 12.33 -10.38
CA ILE A 56 -7.56 12.22 -11.47
C ILE A 56 -6.16 11.90 -10.92
N ARG A 57 -5.81 12.50 -9.79
CA ARG A 57 -4.55 12.23 -9.07
C ARG A 57 -4.32 10.74 -8.78
N LEU A 58 -5.39 9.95 -8.62
CA LEU A 58 -5.28 8.53 -8.27
C LEU A 58 -4.49 7.71 -9.29
N LEU A 59 -4.32 8.21 -10.52
CA LEU A 59 -3.45 7.60 -11.53
C LEU A 59 -1.97 7.56 -11.12
N HIS A 60 -1.54 8.44 -10.22
CA HIS A 60 -0.16 8.56 -9.74
C HIS A 60 -0.06 8.73 -8.21
N ALA A 61 -1.13 8.53 -7.44
CA ALA A 61 -1.14 8.68 -5.98
C ALA A 61 -0.50 7.49 -5.24
N GLY A 62 0.81 7.28 -5.41
CA GLY A 62 1.53 6.12 -4.86
C GLY A 62 1.42 5.97 -3.35
N HIS A 63 1.50 7.07 -2.58
CA HIS A 63 1.36 7.03 -1.12
C HIS A 63 0.00 6.50 -0.65
N ALA A 64 -1.08 6.81 -1.37
CA ALA A 64 -2.43 6.38 -1.06
C ALA A 64 -2.67 4.88 -1.32
N MET A 65 -1.86 4.28 -2.20
CA MET A 65 -1.90 2.85 -2.48
C MET A 65 -1.36 2.00 -1.33
N VAL A 66 -0.42 2.54 -0.53
CA VAL A 66 0.16 1.84 0.63
C VAL A 66 -0.94 1.49 1.65
N PRO A 67 -1.79 2.42 2.11
CA PRO A 67 -2.94 2.08 2.95
C PRO A 67 -3.88 1.02 2.37
N ILE A 68 -4.13 1.03 1.06
CA ILE A 68 -4.95 0.01 0.39
C ILE A 68 -4.32 -1.38 0.58
N PHE A 69 -3.01 -1.53 0.34
CA PHE A 69 -2.32 -2.81 0.59
C PHE A 69 -2.46 -3.27 2.05
N PHE A 70 -2.39 -2.35 3.00
CA PHE A 70 -2.42 -2.66 4.43
C PHE A 70 -3.80 -3.11 4.89
N VAL A 71 -4.86 -2.41 4.48
CA VAL A 71 -6.24 -2.82 4.78
C VAL A 71 -6.57 -4.18 4.15
N ILE A 72 -6.19 -4.41 2.89
CA ILE A 72 -6.38 -5.72 2.24
C ILE A 72 -5.55 -6.80 2.93
N GLY A 73 -4.32 -6.47 3.37
CA GLY A 73 -3.42 -7.36 4.10
C GLY A 73 -4.06 -7.91 5.37
N GLY A 74 -4.66 -7.02 6.19
CA GLY A 74 -5.41 -7.39 7.38
C GLY A 74 -6.66 -8.21 7.08
N TYR A 75 -7.46 -7.76 6.12
CA TYR A 75 -8.69 -8.44 5.71
C TYR A 75 -8.43 -9.90 5.26
N VAL A 76 -7.50 -10.11 4.32
CA VAL A 76 -7.21 -11.45 3.78
C VAL A 76 -6.62 -12.37 4.84
N MET A 77 -5.76 -11.83 5.73
CA MET A 77 -5.17 -12.61 6.81
C MET A 77 -6.22 -13.09 7.83
N ALA A 78 -7.24 -12.26 8.10
CA ALA A 78 -8.24 -12.53 9.11
C ALA A 78 -9.35 -13.48 8.66
N LEU A 79 -9.67 -13.57 7.36
CA LEU A 79 -10.79 -14.36 6.84
C LEU A 79 -10.81 -15.82 7.34
N LYS A 80 -9.74 -16.58 7.11
CA LYS A 80 -9.70 -18.01 7.49
C LYS A 80 -9.75 -18.21 9.01
N PRO A 81 -8.95 -17.49 9.83
CA PRO A 81 -9.07 -17.52 11.28
C PRO A 81 -10.48 -17.17 11.80
N LEU A 82 -11.10 -16.10 11.29
CA LEU A 82 -12.43 -15.66 11.74
C LEU A 82 -13.51 -16.68 11.40
N ARG A 83 -13.46 -17.31 10.21
CA ARG A 83 -14.38 -18.41 9.87
C ARG A 83 -14.30 -19.55 10.90
N ARG A 84 -13.10 -19.98 11.29
CA ARG A 84 -12.92 -21.03 12.30
C ARG A 84 -13.40 -20.60 13.69
N ILE A 85 -13.15 -19.34 14.08
CA ILE A 85 -13.65 -18.79 15.35
C ILE A 85 -15.19 -18.83 15.37
N ARG A 86 -15.84 -18.49 14.25
CA ARG A 86 -17.31 -18.52 14.10
C ARG A 86 -17.87 -19.94 14.10
N SER A 87 -17.25 -20.87 13.39
CA SER A 87 -17.63 -22.29 13.36
C SER A 87 -17.26 -23.05 14.64
N ASN A 88 -16.77 -22.37 15.68
CA ASN A 88 -16.31 -22.96 16.94
C ASN A 88 -15.17 -23.99 16.80
N GLU A 89 -14.43 -23.93 15.69
CA GLU A 89 -13.29 -24.80 15.38
C GLU A 89 -11.96 -24.17 15.83
N VAL A 90 -11.91 -23.71 17.07
CA VAL A 90 -10.76 -22.95 17.61
C VAL A 90 -9.55 -23.82 17.97
N GLN A 91 -9.73 -25.15 18.03
CA GLN A 91 -8.65 -26.08 18.32
C GLN A 91 -7.55 -26.01 17.24
N GLY A 92 -6.30 -25.79 17.65
CA GLY A 92 -5.18 -25.63 16.72
C GLY A 92 -5.18 -24.31 15.93
N LEU A 93 -6.00 -23.31 16.30
CA LEU A 93 -5.97 -21.99 15.66
C LEU A 93 -4.58 -21.31 15.80
N HIS A 94 -3.93 -21.47 16.95
CA HIS A 94 -2.58 -20.97 17.19
C HIS A 94 -1.56 -21.56 16.22
N PHE A 95 -1.62 -22.85 15.92
CA PHE A 95 -0.74 -23.52 14.96
C PHE A 95 -0.97 -22.98 13.54
N GLN A 96 -2.23 -22.77 13.15
CA GLN A 96 -2.58 -22.15 11.88
C GLN A 96 -2.04 -20.72 11.77
N LEU A 97 -2.22 -19.90 12.81
CA LEU A 97 -1.73 -18.52 12.84
C LEU A 97 -0.21 -18.46 12.79
N ALA A 98 0.48 -19.27 13.60
CA ALA A 98 1.94 -19.39 13.58
C ALA A 98 2.45 -19.75 12.18
N GLY A 99 1.85 -20.76 11.54
CA GLY A 99 2.20 -21.13 10.16
C GLY A 99 1.91 -20.04 9.13
N SER A 100 0.82 -19.28 9.29
CA SER A 100 0.47 -18.15 8.42
C SER A 100 1.50 -17.02 8.54
N VAL A 101 1.85 -16.64 9.77
CA VAL A 101 2.86 -15.62 10.09
C VAL A 101 4.22 -16.03 9.54
N PHE A 102 4.66 -17.28 9.81
CA PHE A 102 5.94 -17.78 9.34
C PHE A 102 6.05 -17.81 7.81
N ARG A 103 5.07 -18.38 7.12
CA ARG A 103 5.06 -18.41 5.64
C ARG A 103 5.04 -17.01 5.04
N LYS A 104 4.30 -16.08 5.66
CA LYS A 104 4.27 -14.69 5.22
C LYS A 104 5.63 -14.01 5.40
N ALA A 105 6.30 -14.21 6.55
CA ALA A 105 7.65 -13.70 6.77
C ALA A 105 8.62 -14.24 5.71
N MET A 106 8.62 -15.55 5.47
CA MET A 106 9.47 -16.17 4.44
C MET A 106 9.20 -15.61 3.04
N ARG A 107 7.92 -15.46 2.65
CA ARG A 107 7.51 -14.90 1.36
C ARG A 107 7.91 -13.44 1.19
N LEU A 108 7.94 -12.65 2.27
CA LEU A 108 8.28 -11.22 2.23
C LEU A 108 9.79 -10.96 2.34
N TYR A 109 10.50 -11.69 3.18
CA TYR A 109 11.91 -11.40 3.47
C TYR A 109 12.86 -12.12 2.53
N ILE A 110 12.63 -13.40 2.18
CA ILE A 110 13.58 -14.12 1.31
C ILE A 110 13.74 -13.42 -0.04
N PRO A 111 12.66 -13.09 -0.79
CA PRO A 111 12.84 -12.46 -2.09
C PRO A 111 13.47 -11.07 -1.98
N ALA A 112 13.17 -10.31 -0.93
CA ALA A 112 13.79 -9.01 -0.67
C ALA A 112 15.28 -9.11 -0.35
N LEU A 113 15.69 -10.10 0.45
CA LEU A 113 17.10 -10.37 0.74
C LEU A 113 17.86 -10.79 -0.52
N VAL A 114 17.27 -11.65 -1.36
CA VAL A 114 17.84 -12.03 -2.65
C VAL A 114 18.01 -10.81 -3.56
N MET A 115 16.97 -9.97 -3.69
CA MET A 115 17.04 -8.80 -4.56
C MET A 115 18.01 -7.73 -4.07
N THR A 116 18.07 -7.47 -2.77
CA THR A 116 19.07 -6.55 -2.20
C THR A 116 20.49 -7.10 -2.32
N PHE A 117 20.68 -8.42 -2.25
CA PHE A 117 21.95 -9.05 -2.53
C PHE A 117 22.37 -8.86 -3.99
N VAL A 118 21.44 -9.04 -4.94
CA VAL A 118 21.68 -8.73 -6.36
C VAL A 118 22.01 -7.25 -6.54
N SER A 119 21.26 -6.33 -5.92
CA SER A 119 21.57 -4.89 -5.94
C SER A 119 22.97 -4.60 -5.42
N MET A 120 23.36 -5.22 -4.30
CA MET A 120 24.71 -5.12 -3.74
C MET A 120 25.78 -5.57 -4.75
N LEU A 121 25.59 -6.70 -5.44
CA LEU A 121 26.50 -7.16 -6.47
C LEU A 121 26.59 -6.15 -7.63
N THR A 122 25.47 -5.64 -8.13
CA THR A 122 25.46 -4.65 -9.22
C THR A 122 26.15 -3.34 -8.83
N LEU A 123 25.99 -2.89 -7.58
CA LEU A 123 26.72 -1.76 -7.02
C LEU A 123 28.22 -2.07 -6.96
N ARG A 124 28.61 -3.25 -6.45
CA ARG A 124 30.02 -3.65 -6.35
C ARG A 124 30.70 -3.75 -7.72
N LEU A 125 29.98 -4.19 -8.74
CA LEU A 125 30.42 -4.24 -10.14
C LEU A 125 30.53 -2.84 -10.79
N GLY A 126 30.05 -1.78 -10.12
CA GLY A 126 30.13 -0.41 -10.63
C GLY A 126 29.02 -0.03 -11.61
N LEU A 127 27.97 -0.85 -11.74
CA LEU A 127 26.85 -0.57 -12.67
C LEU A 127 26.07 0.69 -12.30
N TRP A 128 26.17 1.14 -11.04
CA TRP A 128 25.47 2.31 -10.53
C TRP A 128 26.25 3.62 -10.76
N GLU A 129 27.53 3.52 -11.15
CA GLU A 129 28.42 4.67 -11.36
C GLU A 129 27.97 5.50 -12.56
N TYR A 130 27.65 4.86 -13.68
CA TYR A 130 27.22 5.57 -14.88
C TYR A 130 25.93 6.38 -14.64
N PRO A 131 24.84 5.79 -14.11
CA PRO A 131 23.64 6.55 -13.75
C PRO A 131 23.88 7.63 -12.68
N ARG A 132 24.87 7.45 -11.77
CA ARG A 132 25.17 8.41 -10.70
C ARG A 132 25.49 9.82 -11.24
N HIS A 133 26.11 9.93 -12.41
CA HIS A 133 26.42 11.22 -13.03
C HIS A 133 25.17 12.04 -13.37
N PHE A 134 24.05 11.38 -13.70
CA PHE A 134 22.81 12.06 -14.08
C PHE A 134 21.95 12.42 -12.88
N ILE A 135 21.81 11.52 -11.90
CA ILE A 135 20.94 11.75 -10.73
C ILE A 135 21.40 12.92 -9.86
N MET A 136 22.68 13.29 -9.93
CA MET A 136 23.21 14.45 -9.20
C MET A 136 22.89 15.78 -9.90
N ASN A 137 22.33 15.76 -11.11
CA ASN A 137 21.92 16.96 -11.82
C ASN A 137 20.45 17.29 -11.52
N PRO A 138 20.17 18.37 -10.75
CA PRO A 138 18.81 18.74 -10.37
C PRO A 138 17.94 19.23 -11.53
N ARG A 139 18.52 19.46 -12.72
CA ARG A 139 17.77 19.77 -13.94
C ARG A 139 17.19 18.53 -14.60
N LEU A 140 17.78 17.37 -14.35
CA LEU A 140 17.38 16.10 -14.95
C LEU A 140 16.50 15.28 -14.00
N PHE A 141 16.77 15.36 -12.71
CA PHE A 141 16.07 14.61 -11.67
C PHE A 141 15.58 15.55 -10.57
N ASN A 142 14.34 15.33 -10.14
CA ASN A 142 13.72 16.04 -9.01
C ASN A 142 14.05 15.34 -7.69
N TYR A 143 13.76 14.04 -7.59
CA TYR A 143 14.01 13.25 -6.39
C TYR A 143 14.42 11.82 -6.76
N PRO A 144 15.68 11.61 -7.17
CA PRO A 144 16.16 10.28 -7.48
C PRO A 144 16.49 9.51 -6.19
N ASP A 145 16.37 8.18 -6.26
CA ASP A 145 16.82 7.33 -5.16
C ASP A 145 18.33 7.48 -4.93
N LYS A 146 18.74 7.48 -3.67
CA LYS A 146 20.13 7.68 -3.28
C LYS A 146 21.00 6.49 -3.72
N HIS A 147 22.03 6.76 -4.52
CA HIS A 147 23.06 5.77 -4.83
C HIS A 147 24.17 5.81 -3.76
N PRO A 148 24.31 4.80 -2.88
CA PRO A 148 25.41 4.76 -1.93
C PRO A 148 26.76 4.61 -2.66
N PRO A 149 27.86 5.10 -2.06
CA PRO A 149 29.19 4.86 -2.60
C PRO A 149 29.57 3.37 -2.45
N ARG A 150 30.40 2.90 -3.38
CA ARG A 150 30.99 1.54 -3.32
C ARG A 150 31.89 1.43 -2.10
N ALA A 151 31.78 0.34 -1.34
CA ALA A 151 32.74 0.04 -0.28
C ALA A 151 34.14 -0.18 -0.88
N PRO A 152 35.22 0.04 -0.10
CA PRO A 152 36.58 -0.21 -0.58
C PRO A 152 36.79 -1.67 -1.00
N THR A 153 36.28 -2.62 -0.21
CA THR A 153 36.45 -4.07 -0.45
C THR A 153 35.12 -4.79 -0.58
N LEU A 154 35.14 -5.98 -1.20
CA LEU A 154 33.95 -6.85 -1.28
C LEU A 154 33.48 -7.26 0.12
N VAL A 155 34.42 -7.54 1.03
CA VAL A 155 34.11 -7.90 2.42
C VAL A 155 33.38 -6.77 3.15
N ALA A 156 33.83 -5.52 2.97
CA ALA A 156 33.15 -4.36 3.54
C ALA A 156 31.74 -4.16 2.95
N GLU A 157 31.56 -4.43 1.65
CA GLU A 157 30.24 -4.37 1.00
C GLU A 157 29.32 -5.49 1.50
N LEU A 158 29.82 -6.72 1.65
CA LEU A 158 29.08 -7.84 2.23
C LEU A 158 28.67 -7.57 3.68
N GLY A 159 29.58 -6.99 4.48
CA GLY A 159 29.28 -6.57 5.85
C GLY A 159 28.18 -5.51 5.91
N ARG A 160 28.22 -4.52 4.99
CA ARG A 160 27.16 -3.51 4.86
C ARG A 160 25.81 -4.13 4.47
N TRP A 161 25.81 -5.07 3.52
CA TRP A 161 24.60 -5.80 3.13
C TRP A 161 24.06 -6.67 4.26
N ALA A 162 24.90 -7.38 4.99
CA ALA A 162 24.49 -8.15 6.16
C ALA A 162 23.88 -7.24 7.24
N GLY A 163 24.48 -6.08 7.50
CA GLY A 163 23.90 -5.06 8.38
C GLY A 163 22.52 -4.59 7.90
N ALA A 164 22.39 -4.28 6.61
CA ALA A 164 21.11 -3.88 6.02
C ALA A 164 20.04 -4.99 6.10
N ALA A 165 20.44 -6.26 5.97
CA ALA A 165 19.55 -7.41 6.14
C ALA A 165 19.06 -7.53 7.60
N VAL A 166 19.93 -7.28 8.58
CA VAL A 166 19.56 -7.23 10.00
C VAL A 166 18.64 -6.05 10.30
N ASP A 167 18.93 -4.87 9.74
CA ASP A 167 18.13 -3.67 9.92
C ASP A 167 16.71 -3.84 9.36
N LEU A 168 16.56 -4.52 8.22
CA LEU A 168 15.25 -4.89 7.68
C LEU A 168 14.45 -5.78 8.65
N GLY A 169 15.13 -6.56 9.50
CA GLY A 169 14.53 -7.38 10.55
C GLY A 169 14.10 -6.61 11.81
N ARG A 170 14.34 -5.30 11.91
CA ARG A 170 13.94 -4.47 13.08
C ARG A 170 12.44 -4.17 13.08
N VAL A 171 11.63 -5.22 13.20
CA VAL A 171 10.16 -5.16 13.10
C VAL A 171 9.52 -4.26 14.15
N PHE A 172 10.16 -3.98 15.29
CA PHE A 172 9.58 -3.14 16.35
C PHE A 172 10.09 -1.70 16.38
N SER A 173 11.11 -1.33 15.58
CA SER A 173 11.53 0.08 15.49
C SER A 173 10.48 0.90 14.75
N TYR A 174 10.09 2.03 15.32
CA TYR A 174 9.06 2.90 14.76
C TYR A 174 9.39 4.37 14.98
N VAL A 175 9.25 5.14 13.93
CA VAL A 175 9.28 6.61 13.91
C VAL A 175 8.23 7.00 12.90
N ASN A 176 7.31 7.86 13.32
CA ASN A 176 6.37 8.52 12.45
C ASN A 176 6.56 10.01 12.66
N ASP A 177 7.36 10.61 11.79
CA ASP A 177 7.59 12.06 11.77
C ASP A 177 7.52 12.50 10.30
N GLY A 178 6.30 12.52 9.77
CA GLY A 178 6.02 12.82 8.37
C GLY A 178 6.68 11.84 7.39
N PHE A 179 7.70 12.29 6.66
CA PHE A 179 8.44 11.49 5.67
C PHE A 179 9.66 10.78 6.25
N VAL A 180 9.99 11.04 7.52
CA VAL A 180 11.17 10.49 8.16
C VAL A 180 10.87 9.08 8.63
N LEU A 181 11.48 8.11 7.96
CA LEU A 181 11.47 6.71 8.37
C LEU A 181 12.71 6.43 9.24
N PRO A 182 12.63 5.48 10.20
CA PRO A 182 13.76 5.13 11.05
C PRO A 182 15.00 4.72 10.24
N TRP A 183 14.77 4.11 9.07
CA TRP A 183 15.81 3.56 8.23
C TRP A 183 15.30 3.31 6.81
N PHE A 184 16.17 3.60 5.83
CA PHE A 184 16.00 3.20 4.44
C PHE A 184 17.12 2.23 4.06
N ASN A 185 16.76 1.14 3.38
CA ASN A 185 17.75 0.18 2.91
C ASN A 185 18.63 0.83 1.83
N PRO A 186 19.96 0.79 1.95
CA PRO A 186 20.86 1.42 0.97
C PRO A 186 20.81 0.79 -0.42
N TYR A 187 20.31 -0.44 -0.54
CA TYR A 187 20.22 -1.17 -1.81
C TYR A 187 18.84 -1.11 -2.47
N ASP A 188 17.80 -0.79 -1.68
CA ASP A 188 16.44 -0.58 -2.17
C ASP A 188 15.59 0.16 -1.10
N PRO A 189 15.46 1.50 -1.17
CA PRO A 189 14.77 2.26 -0.14
C PRO A 189 13.28 1.90 -0.02
N HIS A 190 12.67 1.32 -1.05
CA HIS A 190 11.25 0.96 -1.09
C HIS A 190 10.89 -0.16 -0.10
N LEU A 191 11.88 -0.92 0.38
CA LEU A 191 11.72 -2.01 1.35
C LEU A 191 11.29 -1.58 2.76
N TRP A 192 11.16 -0.28 3.01
CA TRP A 192 10.72 0.27 4.29
C TRP A 192 9.36 -0.25 4.77
N THR A 193 8.48 -0.71 3.87
CA THR A 193 7.15 -1.22 4.23
C THR A 193 7.19 -2.62 4.83
N LEU A 194 8.23 -3.42 4.59
CA LEU A 194 8.33 -4.82 5.05
C LEU A 194 8.28 -4.97 6.58
N PRO A 195 9.06 -4.20 7.37
CA PRO A 195 8.96 -4.21 8.83
C PRO A 195 7.56 -3.86 9.31
N PHE A 196 6.91 -2.89 8.67
CA PHE A 196 5.57 -2.44 9.05
C PHE A 196 4.53 -3.51 8.74
N GLU A 197 4.60 -4.14 7.56
CA GLU A 197 3.70 -5.23 7.19
C GLU A 197 3.85 -6.44 8.13
N MET A 198 5.09 -6.78 8.51
CA MET A 198 5.36 -7.88 9.42
C MET A 198 4.84 -7.59 10.83
N ARG A 199 5.07 -6.38 11.33
CA ARG A 199 4.55 -5.93 12.62
C ARG A 199 3.03 -5.98 12.68
N SER A 200 2.37 -5.41 11.68
CA SER A 200 0.90 -5.40 11.62
C SER A 200 0.34 -6.81 11.49
N THR A 201 1.05 -7.71 10.81
CA THR A 201 0.72 -9.15 10.76
C THR A 201 0.77 -9.77 12.15
N LEU A 202 1.79 -9.47 12.96
CA LEU A 202 1.88 -9.94 14.34
C LEU A 202 0.74 -9.37 15.21
N ALA A 203 0.41 -8.08 15.04
CA ALA A 203 -0.70 -7.44 15.76
C ALA A 203 -2.04 -8.10 15.45
N VAL A 204 -2.33 -8.39 14.17
CA VAL A 204 -3.56 -9.11 13.77
C VAL A 204 -3.56 -10.54 14.31
N ALA A 205 -2.44 -11.25 14.28
CA ALA A 205 -2.36 -12.60 14.83
C ALA A 205 -2.65 -12.60 16.35
N ALA A 206 -2.09 -11.66 17.09
CA ALA A 206 -2.34 -11.49 18.52
C ALA A 206 -3.80 -11.13 18.80
N ALA A 207 -4.38 -10.20 18.03
CA ALA A 207 -5.79 -9.81 18.16
C ALA A 207 -6.73 -11.00 17.90
N LEU A 208 -6.48 -11.79 16.85
CA LEU A 208 -7.27 -12.98 16.51
C LEU A 208 -7.17 -14.06 17.59
N LEU A 209 -6.00 -14.24 18.21
CA LEU A 209 -5.84 -15.15 19.35
C LEU A 209 -6.61 -14.65 20.57
N ALA A 210 -6.50 -13.36 20.90
CA ALA A 210 -7.17 -12.77 22.05
C ALA A 210 -8.70 -12.89 21.94
N ILE A 211 -9.25 -12.65 20.75
CA ILE A 211 -10.70 -12.74 20.50
C ILE A 211 -11.18 -14.15 20.12
N SER A 212 -10.28 -15.14 20.06
CA SER A 212 -10.61 -16.50 19.57
C SER A 212 -11.71 -17.19 20.39
N ARG A 213 -11.87 -16.81 21.66
CA ARG A 213 -12.89 -17.35 22.57
C ARG A 213 -14.14 -16.46 22.65
N CYS A 214 -14.15 -15.30 22.00
CA CYS A 214 -15.27 -14.37 21.99
C CYS A 214 -16.37 -14.84 21.03
N ARG A 215 -17.42 -15.44 21.59
CA ARG A 215 -18.55 -15.98 20.81
C ARG A 215 -19.46 -14.90 20.22
N ARG A 216 -19.69 -13.82 20.97
CA ARG A 216 -20.59 -12.74 20.55
C ARG A 216 -19.91 -11.89 19.48
N ALA A 217 -20.47 -11.88 18.26
CA ALA A 217 -19.95 -11.09 17.14
C ALA A 217 -19.83 -9.60 17.48
N GLY A 218 -20.86 -9.02 18.10
CA GLY A 218 -20.82 -7.61 18.52
C GLY A 218 -19.67 -7.28 19.48
N LEU A 219 -19.38 -8.16 20.45
CA LEU A 219 -18.26 -7.97 21.36
C LEU A 219 -16.92 -8.10 20.64
N ARG A 220 -16.78 -9.11 19.77
CA ARG A 220 -15.56 -9.32 18.99
C ARG A 220 -15.25 -8.10 18.11
N ILE A 221 -16.26 -7.60 17.39
CA ILE A 221 -16.17 -6.40 16.56
C ILE A 221 -15.83 -5.17 17.40
N ALA A 222 -16.48 -4.98 18.56
CA ALA A 222 -16.20 -3.88 19.46
C ALA A 222 -14.74 -3.92 19.99
N LEU A 223 -14.23 -5.10 20.34
CA LEU A 223 -12.84 -5.27 20.79
C LEU A 223 -11.83 -4.96 19.69
N VAL A 224 -12.06 -5.45 18.47
CA VAL A 224 -11.19 -5.14 17.32
C VAL A 224 -11.27 -3.66 16.97
N PHE A 225 -12.46 -3.05 17.01
CA PHE A 225 -12.63 -1.61 16.80
C PHE A 225 -11.89 -0.79 17.87
N ALA A 226 -11.98 -1.18 19.15
CA ALA A 226 -11.22 -0.55 20.22
C ALA A 226 -9.69 -0.67 19.97
N ALA A 227 -9.21 -1.80 19.46
CA ALA A 227 -7.81 -1.98 19.08
C ALA A 227 -7.40 -1.08 17.89
N VAL A 228 -8.30 -0.85 16.91
CA VAL A 228 -8.07 0.13 15.82
C VAL A 228 -7.94 1.54 16.39
N VAL A 229 -8.88 1.97 17.24
CA VAL A 229 -8.85 3.31 17.86
C VAL A 229 -7.59 3.49 18.71
N PHE A 230 -7.23 2.48 19.50
CA PHE A 230 -6.00 2.50 20.29
C PHE A 230 -4.75 2.59 19.42
N ALA A 231 -4.68 1.83 18.33
CA ALA A 231 -3.56 1.92 17.37
C ALA A 231 -3.48 3.32 16.73
N CYS A 232 -4.62 3.92 16.35
CA CYS A 232 -4.65 5.30 15.87
C CYS A 232 -4.18 6.31 16.92
N TYR A 233 -4.61 6.15 18.18
CA TYR A 233 -4.19 7.03 19.28
C TYR A 233 -2.67 6.99 19.50
N LEU A 234 -2.07 5.81 19.37
CA LEU A 234 -0.62 5.61 19.44
C LEU A 234 0.13 5.98 18.14
N ASP A 235 -0.55 6.61 17.18
CA ASP A 235 -0.02 6.95 15.87
C ASP A 235 0.58 5.75 15.12
N ARG A 236 -0.04 4.56 15.29
CA ARG A 236 0.31 3.30 14.63
C ARG A 236 -0.61 3.03 13.46
N TRP A 237 -0.56 3.92 12.48
CA TRP A 237 -1.42 3.87 11.29
C TRP A 237 -1.32 2.51 10.58
N GLU A 238 -0.14 1.89 10.57
CA GLU A 238 0.09 0.60 9.93
C GLU A 238 -0.67 -0.55 10.60
N CYS A 239 -0.72 -0.54 11.93
CA CYS A 239 -1.46 -1.53 12.73
C CYS A 239 -2.96 -1.25 12.66
N ALA A 240 -3.34 0.03 12.75
CA ALA A 240 -4.72 0.45 12.65
C ALA A 240 -5.36 -0.05 11.34
N LEU A 241 -4.70 0.12 10.19
CA LEU A 241 -5.24 -0.31 8.90
C LEU A 241 -5.37 -1.83 8.76
N PHE A 242 -4.40 -2.59 9.26
CA PHE A 242 -4.49 -4.06 9.27
C PHE A 242 -5.62 -4.55 10.20
N LEU A 243 -5.79 -3.92 11.36
CA LEU A 243 -6.90 -4.21 12.27
C LEU A 243 -8.24 -3.75 11.67
N SER A 244 -8.29 -2.66 10.92
CA SER A 244 -9.49 -2.24 10.18
C SER A 244 -9.85 -3.24 9.08
N GLY A 245 -8.86 -3.78 8.37
CA GLY A 245 -9.10 -4.89 7.43
C GLY A 245 -9.68 -6.12 8.14
N THR A 246 -9.15 -6.46 9.32
CA THR A 246 -9.67 -7.54 10.17
C THR A 246 -11.11 -7.26 10.61
N LEU A 247 -11.42 -6.02 11.00
CA LEU A 247 -12.76 -5.57 11.37
C LEU A 247 -13.74 -5.70 10.20
N LEU A 248 -13.35 -5.29 9.00
CA LEU A 248 -14.16 -5.42 7.79
C LEU A 248 -14.43 -6.89 7.43
N ALA A 249 -13.43 -7.77 7.60
CA ALA A 249 -13.60 -9.21 7.38
C ALA A 249 -14.60 -9.81 8.40
N ASP A 250 -14.51 -9.41 9.66
CA ASP A 250 -15.44 -9.89 10.69
C ASP A 250 -16.86 -9.35 10.50
N PHE A 251 -16.98 -8.09 10.08
CA PHE A 251 -18.26 -7.48 9.74
C PHE A 251 -18.92 -8.19 8.57
N GLU A 252 -18.19 -8.42 7.47
CA GLU A 252 -18.72 -9.15 6.31
C GLU A 252 -19.19 -10.55 6.70
N LEU A 253 -18.36 -11.31 7.41
CA LEU A 253 -18.72 -12.66 7.85
C LEU A 253 -19.88 -12.68 8.85
N SER A 254 -20.12 -11.57 9.59
CA SER A 254 -21.15 -11.51 10.62
C SER A 254 -22.48 -10.95 10.14
N PHE A 255 -22.50 -10.14 9.10
CA PHE A 255 -23.69 -9.38 8.70
C PHE A 255 -23.99 -9.38 7.19
N LEU A 256 -23.03 -9.77 6.34
CA LEU A 256 -23.21 -9.71 4.87
C LEU A 256 -23.33 -11.08 4.21
N HIS A 257 -22.82 -12.13 4.86
CA HIS A 257 -23.06 -13.52 4.44
C HIS A 257 -23.98 -14.16 5.47
N ASP A 258 -25.24 -14.42 5.07
CA ASP A 258 -26.07 -15.43 5.74
C ASP A 258 -25.40 -16.81 5.60
N ASP A 259 -25.74 -17.75 6.48
CA ASP A 259 -25.22 -19.14 6.54
C ASP A 259 -25.48 -19.98 5.26
N ASP A 260 -25.90 -19.37 4.14
CA ASP A 260 -26.10 -20.01 2.86
C ASP A 260 -24.78 -20.16 2.08
N ASP A 261 -24.56 -21.39 1.66
CA ASP A 261 -23.43 -21.94 0.91
C ASP A 261 -22.76 -20.95 -0.07
N PRO A 262 -21.43 -20.70 0.05
CA PRO A 262 -20.65 -19.93 -0.91
C PRO A 262 -20.80 -20.38 -2.38
N TYR A 263 -21.24 -21.63 -2.63
CA TYR A 263 -21.52 -22.14 -3.97
C TYR A 263 -22.85 -21.65 -4.57
N ALA A 264 -23.86 -21.31 -3.75
CA ALA A 264 -25.18 -20.93 -4.24
C ALA A 264 -25.16 -19.61 -5.02
N ALA A 265 -24.29 -18.66 -4.64
CA ALA A 265 -24.12 -17.38 -5.32
C ALA A 265 -23.41 -17.49 -6.69
N LEU A 266 -22.71 -18.61 -6.97
CA LEU A 266 -21.97 -18.83 -8.22
C LEU A 266 -22.82 -19.50 -9.32
N VAL A 267 -23.89 -20.20 -8.93
CA VAL A 267 -24.75 -20.97 -9.84
C VAL A 267 -25.90 -20.12 -10.41
N SER A 268 -26.21 -18.98 -9.78
CA SER A 268 -27.27 -18.08 -10.26
C SER A 268 -26.86 -16.62 -10.08
N PRO A 269 -26.33 -15.95 -11.12
CA PRO A 269 -26.21 -14.51 -11.09
C PRO A 269 -27.63 -13.94 -11.05
N LYS A 270 -28.12 -13.58 -9.85
CA LYS A 270 -29.36 -12.82 -9.73
C LYS A 270 -29.22 -11.58 -10.62
N PRO A 271 -30.23 -11.26 -11.46
CA PRO A 271 -30.19 -10.08 -12.32
C PRO A 271 -29.83 -8.87 -11.46
N SER A 272 -28.93 -8.02 -12.00
CA SER A 272 -28.50 -6.80 -11.32
C SER A 272 -29.76 -6.07 -10.85
N PRO A 273 -29.98 -5.88 -9.53
CA PRO A 273 -31.14 -5.13 -9.09
C PRO A 273 -31.07 -3.73 -9.72
N PRO A 274 -32.22 -3.06 -9.96
CA PRO A 274 -32.21 -1.65 -10.34
C PRO A 274 -31.36 -0.85 -9.33
N LEU A 275 -30.87 0.34 -9.70
CA LEU A 275 -30.17 1.20 -8.74
C LEU A 275 -31.09 1.43 -7.53
N THR A 276 -30.84 0.68 -6.46
CA THR A 276 -31.56 0.80 -5.20
C THR A 276 -30.97 1.95 -4.41
N THR A 277 -31.74 2.48 -3.46
CA THR A 277 -31.26 3.46 -2.47
C THR A 277 -29.95 2.99 -1.80
N THR A 278 -29.79 1.69 -1.56
CA THR A 278 -28.57 1.08 -1.00
C THR A 278 -27.36 1.20 -1.92
N THR A 279 -27.54 1.03 -3.24
CA THR A 279 -26.47 1.24 -4.23
C THR A 279 -26.04 2.70 -4.25
N LEU A 280 -27.00 3.63 -4.31
CA LEU A 280 -26.70 5.06 -4.32
C LEU A 280 -26.00 5.48 -3.02
N ALA A 281 -26.48 5.00 -1.87
CA ALA A 281 -25.84 5.24 -0.58
C ALA A 281 -24.41 4.70 -0.53
N THR A 282 -24.15 3.50 -1.04
CA THR A 282 -22.79 2.93 -1.10
C THR A 282 -21.86 3.79 -1.96
N ILE A 283 -22.34 4.28 -3.10
CA ILE A 283 -21.56 5.14 -3.99
C ILE A 283 -21.28 6.50 -3.34
N LEU A 284 -22.34 7.18 -2.88
CA LEU A 284 -22.25 8.56 -2.38
C LEU A 284 -21.59 8.67 -1.00
N LEU A 285 -21.78 7.68 -0.13
CA LEU A 285 -21.30 7.74 1.26
C LEU A 285 -19.98 6.99 1.48
N LEU A 286 -19.62 6.05 0.60
CA LEU A 286 -18.39 5.26 0.77
C LEU A 286 -17.45 5.41 -0.42
N PHE A 287 -17.89 5.08 -1.64
CA PHE A 287 -16.99 5.01 -2.79
C PHE A 287 -16.43 6.37 -3.20
N LEU A 288 -17.28 7.39 -3.44
CA LEU A 288 -16.81 8.72 -3.82
C LEU A 288 -15.98 9.39 -2.71
N PRO A 289 -16.38 9.35 -1.42
CA PRO A 289 -15.54 9.82 -0.33
C PRO A 289 -14.21 9.07 -0.24
N ALA A 290 -14.19 7.76 -0.46
CA ALA A 290 -12.97 6.97 -0.49
C ALA A 290 -11.99 7.49 -1.54
N LEU A 291 -12.45 7.65 -2.79
CA LEU A 291 -11.62 8.16 -3.88
C LEU A 291 -11.13 9.60 -3.63
N TYR A 292 -11.97 10.45 -3.04
CA TYR A 292 -11.61 11.81 -2.69
C TYR A 292 -10.52 11.84 -1.60
N LEU A 293 -10.69 11.06 -0.53
CA LEU A 293 -9.71 10.95 0.56
C LEU A 293 -8.39 10.33 0.09
N LEU A 294 -8.44 9.29 -0.75
CA LEU A 294 -7.24 8.71 -1.37
C LEU A 294 -6.52 9.71 -2.30
N SER A 295 -7.20 10.77 -2.74
CA SER A 295 -6.61 11.84 -3.56
C SER A 295 -5.95 12.96 -2.74
N THR A 296 -5.93 12.87 -1.41
CA THR A 296 -5.21 13.84 -0.54
C THR A 296 -3.73 13.95 -0.97
N PRO A 297 -3.17 15.17 -1.09
CA PRO A 297 -1.77 15.34 -1.47
C PRO A 297 -0.80 14.89 -0.38
N ASN A 298 0.45 14.62 -0.76
CA ASN A 298 1.46 14.04 0.13
C ASN A 298 2.13 15.12 0.99
N LEU A 299 2.28 16.32 0.44
CA LEU A 299 2.92 17.47 1.07
C LEU A 299 1.96 18.66 1.12
N ARG A 300 2.21 19.55 2.09
CA ARG A 300 1.57 20.87 2.20
C ARG A 300 0.04 20.81 2.14
N ILE A 301 -0.56 19.80 2.76
CA ILE A 301 -2.04 19.62 2.79
C ILE A 301 -2.74 20.89 3.28
N ALA A 302 -2.18 21.56 4.28
CA ALA A 302 -2.70 22.81 4.84
C ALA A 302 -2.76 23.99 3.83
N HIS A 303 -2.00 23.93 2.73
CA HIS A 303 -1.98 24.97 1.69
C HIS A 303 -2.98 24.70 0.55
N THR A 304 -3.67 23.56 0.58
CA THR A 304 -4.79 23.33 -0.34
C THR A 304 -5.97 24.22 0.02
N HIS A 305 -7.00 24.26 -0.84
CA HIS A 305 -8.19 25.08 -0.61
C HIS A 305 -8.75 24.91 0.82
N PRO A 306 -9.10 25.99 1.53
CA PRO A 306 -9.51 25.93 2.94
C PRO A 306 -10.73 25.05 3.23
N PHE A 307 -11.58 24.83 2.23
CA PHE A 307 -12.76 23.94 2.30
C PHE A 307 -12.52 22.55 1.68
N GLY A 308 -11.27 22.22 1.35
CA GLY A 308 -10.85 20.93 0.77
C GLY A 308 -10.05 20.08 1.75
N TYR A 309 -8.87 19.59 1.32
CA TYR A 309 -8.05 18.73 2.18
C TYR A 309 -7.49 19.42 3.42
N ALA A 310 -7.25 20.74 3.37
CA ALA A 310 -6.86 21.52 4.54
C ALA A 310 -7.93 21.45 5.65
N PHE A 311 -9.21 21.57 5.28
CA PHE A 311 -10.34 21.40 6.21
C PHE A 311 -10.32 20.01 6.85
N LEU A 312 -10.24 18.97 6.02
CA LEU A 312 -10.25 17.58 6.50
C LEU A 312 -9.04 17.29 7.40
N ALA A 313 -7.85 17.75 7.03
CA ALA A 313 -6.66 17.60 7.85
C ALA A 313 -6.79 18.32 9.21
N THR A 314 -7.47 19.46 9.25
CA THR A 314 -7.63 20.26 10.48
C THR A 314 -8.69 19.69 11.42
N HIS A 315 -9.79 19.17 10.88
CA HIS A 315 -10.97 18.81 11.67
C HIS A 315 -11.21 17.31 11.85
N LEU A 316 -10.66 16.48 10.96
CA LEU A 316 -10.89 15.03 10.98
C LEU A 316 -9.69 14.24 11.51
N VAL A 317 -8.47 14.76 11.34
CA VAL A 317 -7.25 14.08 11.79
C VAL A 317 -7.05 14.32 13.28
N PRO A 318 -6.94 13.26 14.11
CA PRO A 318 -6.66 13.42 15.53
C PRO A 318 -5.31 14.12 15.78
N PRO A 319 -5.18 14.96 16.81
CA PRO A 319 -3.91 15.64 17.13
C PRO A 319 -2.74 14.71 17.45
N THR A 320 -3.02 13.45 17.81
CA THR A 320 -2.01 12.42 18.05
C THR A 320 -1.35 11.90 16.77
N ILE A 321 -1.96 12.13 15.61
CA ILE A 321 -1.42 11.69 14.32
C ILE A 321 -0.42 12.72 13.81
N THR A 322 0.83 12.30 13.64
CA THR A 322 1.93 13.17 13.17
C THR A 322 1.91 13.40 11.65
N ASP A 323 1.37 12.45 10.87
CA ASP A 323 1.29 12.52 9.42
C ASP A 323 -0.17 12.50 8.92
N PRO A 324 -0.80 13.68 8.72
CA PRO A 324 -2.22 13.78 8.34
C PRO A 324 -2.60 12.99 7.09
N LYS A 325 -1.68 12.87 6.11
CA LYS A 325 -1.95 12.14 4.87
C LYS A 325 -2.23 10.66 5.14
N ARG A 326 -1.52 10.04 6.09
CA ARG A 326 -1.67 8.61 6.41
C ARG A 326 -3.04 8.33 7.00
N PHE A 327 -3.55 9.23 7.80
CA PHE A 327 -4.90 9.12 8.35
C PHE A 327 -5.96 9.25 7.25
N LEU A 328 -5.89 10.29 6.42
CA LEU A 328 -6.87 10.53 5.35
C LEU A 328 -6.84 9.43 4.28
N HIS A 329 -5.65 9.05 3.79
CA HIS A 329 -5.50 7.91 2.87
C HIS A 329 -5.96 6.60 3.53
N GLY A 330 -5.67 6.43 4.81
CA GLY A 330 -6.10 5.29 5.62
C GLY A 330 -7.62 5.14 5.68
N LEU A 331 -8.31 6.21 6.04
CA LEU A 331 -9.77 6.27 6.03
C LEU A 331 -10.32 6.00 4.63
N GLY A 332 -9.72 6.61 3.59
CA GLY A 332 -10.09 6.35 2.21
C GLY A 332 -9.94 4.88 1.79
N ALA A 333 -8.87 4.20 2.21
CA ALA A 333 -8.66 2.78 1.95
C ALA A 333 -9.69 1.88 2.65
N ILE A 334 -10.06 2.20 3.89
CA ILE A 334 -11.10 1.49 4.64
C ILE A 334 -12.45 1.63 3.94
N LEU A 335 -12.83 2.86 3.58
CA LEU A 335 -14.09 3.15 2.87
C LEU A 335 -14.12 2.51 1.48
N LEU A 336 -13.00 2.49 0.76
CA LEU A 336 -12.88 1.82 -0.53
C LEU A 336 -13.19 0.33 -0.36
N LEU A 337 -12.52 -0.36 0.57
CA LEU A 337 -12.78 -1.78 0.77
C LEU A 337 -14.22 -2.03 1.24
N ALA A 338 -14.75 -1.23 2.17
CA ALA A 338 -16.14 -1.32 2.61
C ALA A 338 -17.13 -1.18 1.44
N SER A 339 -16.91 -0.23 0.54
CA SER A 339 -17.75 -0.06 -0.66
C SER A 339 -17.73 -1.28 -1.58
N LEU A 340 -16.57 -1.94 -1.72
CA LEU A 340 -16.42 -3.16 -2.52
C LEU A 340 -17.11 -4.36 -1.87
N LEU A 341 -17.13 -4.43 -0.54
CA LEU A 341 -17.84 -5.46 0.20
C LEU A 341 -19.36 -5.29 0.03
N LEU A 342 -19.87 -4.07 0.13
CA LEU A 342 -21.30 -3.78 0.09
C LEU A 342 -21.91 -3.79 -1.33
N TRP A 343 -21.13 -3.43 -2.36
CA TRP A 343 -21.64 -3.39 -3.74
C TRP A 343 -20.76 -4.17 -4.72
N ALA A 344 -21.15 -5.43 -4.96
CA ALA A 344 -20.42 -6.38 -5.81
C ALA A 344 -20.10 -5.89 -7.24
N PRO A 345 -20.94 -5.09 -7.93
CA PRO A 345 -20.60 -4.55 -9.25
C PRO A 345 -19.31 -3.72 -9.30
N LEU A 346 -18.91 -3.01 -8.23
CA LEU A 346 -17.63 -2.28 -8.20
C LEU A 346 -16.42 -3.22 -8.33
N ARG A 347 -16.56 -4.47 -7.89
CA ARG A 347 -15.50 -5.49 -8.01
C ARG A 347 -15.14 -5.79 -9.46
N ARG A 348 -16.02 -5.47 -10.43
CA ARG A 348 -15.77 -5.62 -11.88
C ARG A 348 -14.59 -4.77 -12.35
N LEU A 349 -14.39 -3.58 -11.76
CA LEU A 349 -13.26 -2.71 -12.07
C LEU A 349 -11.91 -3.40 -11.80
N PHE A 350 -11.89 -4.30 -10.80
CA PHE A 350 -10.69 -4.97 -10.32
C PHE A 350 -10.60 -6.44 -10.76
N THR A 351 -11.49 -6.91 -11.63
CA THR A 351 -11.43 -8.28 -12.18
C THR A 351 -11.10 -8.29 -13.67
N THR A 352 -10.63 -7.15 -14.21
CA THR A 352 -10.11 -7.08 -15.57
C THR A 352 -8.86 -7.94 -15.74
N ARG A 353 -8.57 -8.35 -16.98
CA ARG A 353 -7.37 -9.13 -17.31
C ARG A 353 -6.09 -8.39 -16.91
N LEU A 354 -6.05 -7.08 -17.16
CA LEU A 354 -4.91 -6.23 -16.80
C LEU A 354 -4.72 -6.18 -15.27
N ALA A 355 -5.79 -5.87 -14.52
CA ALA A 355 -5.73 -5.79 -13.06
C ALA A 355 -5.26 -7.10 -12.44
N THR A 356 -5.85 -8.22 -12.88
CA THR A 356 -5.49 -9.56 -12.37
C THR A 356 -4.06 -9.96 -12.76
N ALA A 357 -3.62 -9.65 -13.98
CA ALA A 357 -2.26 -9.93 -14.43
C ALA A 357 -1.21 -9.09 -13.68
N ALA A 358 -1.52 -7.82 -13.38
CA ALA A 358 -0.71 -6.97 -12.53
C ALA A 358 -0.69 -7.49 -11.10
N GLY A 359 -1.84 -7.92 -10.56
CA GLY A 359 -1.97 -8.48 -9.21
C GLY A 359 -1.04 -9.66 -8.97
N LYS A 360 -0.99 -10.61 -9.91
CA LYS A 360 -0.09 -11.79 -9.87
C LYS A 360 1.40 -11.43 -9.82
N ARG A 361 1.79 -10.24 -10.29
CA ARG A 361 3.18 -9.78 -10.38
C ARG A 361 3.49 -8.61 -9.46
N SER A 362 2.52 -8.12 -8.69
CA SER A 362 2.61 -6.90 -7.90
C SER A 362 3.81 -6.90 -6.95
N TYR A 363 4.03 -8.00 -6.24
CA TYR A 363 5.15 -8.13 -5.32
C TYR A 363 6.50 -8.24 -6.06
N SER A 364 6.56 -8.94 -7.19
CA SER A 364 7.77 -8.96 -8.03
C SER A 364 8.10 -7.56 -8.55
N LEU A 365 7.11 -6.83 -9.07
CA LEU A 365 7.26 -5.45 -9.53
C LEU A 365 7.80 -4.56 -8.40
N TYR A 366 7.23 -4.69 -7.20
CA TYR A 366 7.68 -4.00 -6.01
C TYR A 366 9.16 -4.26 -5.67
N LEU A 367 9.67 -5.49 -5.82
CA LEU A 367 11.07 -5.78 -5.53
C LEU A 367 12.05 -5.37 -6.63
N VAL A 368 11.62 -5.38 -7.89
CA VAL A 368 12.55 -5.21 -9.02
C VAL A 368 12.58 -3.77 -9.55
N HIS A 369 11.55 -2.96 -9.32
CA HIS A 369 11.48 -1.63 -9.92
C HIS A 369 12.63 -0.71 -9.47
N GLY A 370 12.94 -0.64 -8.18
CA GLY A 370 14.08 0.14 -7.66
C GLY A 370 15.42 -0.31 -8.28
N PRO A 371 15.82 -1.59 -8.16
CA PRO A 371 17.05 -2.10 -8.77
C PRO A 371 17.16 -1.85 -10.28
N ILE A 372 16.05 -1.97 -11.03
CA ILE A 372 16.02 -1.69 -12.47
C ILE A 372 16.21 -0.18 -12.73
N LEU A 373 15.59 0.69 -11.94
CA LEU A 373 15.79 2.14 -12.03
C LEU A 373 17.26 2.51 -11.78
N HIS A 374 17.88 1.93 -10.75
CA HIS A 374 19.28 2.20 -10.38
C HIS A 374 20.27 1.83 -11.49
N VAL A 375 20.11 0.67 -12.12
CA VAL A 375 21.08 0.15 -13.10
C VAL A 375 20.81 0.69 -14.52
N VAL A 376 19.54 0.74 -14.92
CA VAL A 376 19.14 1.05 -16.30
C VAL A 376 18.37 2.36 -16.37
N GLY A 377 17.29 2.48 -15.58
CA GLY A 377 16.31 3.55 -15.73
C GLY A 377 16.92 4.94 -15.67
N TYR A 378 17.69 5.25 -14.63
CA TYR A 378 18.30 6.57 -14.45
C TYR A 378 19.36 6.90 -15.50
N GLY A 379 20.13 5.91 -15.96
CA GLY A 379 21.13 6.10 -17.01
C GLY A 379 20.50 6.37 -18.39
N VAL A 380 19.45 5.61 -18.74
CA VAL A 380 18.71 5.79 -20.00
C VAL A 380 17.97 7.12 -19.98
N ALA A 381 17.22 7.42 -18.91
CA ALA A 381 16.48 8.67 -18.80
C ALA A 381 17.40 9.89 -18.79
N GLY A 382 18.52 9.82 -18.06
CA GLY A 382 19.53 10.87 -18.04
C GLY A 382 20.07 11.19 -19.44
N ARG A 383 20.35 10.16 -20.26
CA ARG A 383 20.74 10.33 -21.66
C ARG A 383 19.65 10.96 -22.51
N VAL A 384 18.42 10.44 -22.44
CA VAL A 384 17.29 10.95 -23.22
C VAL A 384 17.04 12.42 -22.89
N TRP A 385 17.00 12.77 -21.61
CA TRP A 385 16.79 14.15 -21.18
C TRP A 385 17.93 15.09 -21.60
N THR A 386 19.16 14.61 -21.54
CA THR A 386 20.32 15.38 -22.04
C THR A 386 20.22 15.60 -23.55
N ALA A 387 19.88 14.57 -24.32
CA ALA A 387 19.71 14.66 -25.78
C ALA A 387 18.56 15.59 -26.18
N LEU A 388 17.51 15.67 -25.37
CA LEU A 388 16.38 16.60 -25.54
C LEU A 388 16.70 18.04 -25.05
N GLY A 389 17.92 18.31 -24.60
CA GLY A 389 18.38 19.65 -24.21
C GLY A 389 18.09 20.07 -22.76
N PHE A 390 17.49 19.20 -21.94
CA PHE A 390 17.14 19.54 -20.55
C PHE A 390 18.36 19.66 -19.61
N ALA A 391 19.54 19.18 -20.03
CA ALA A 391 20.76 19.30 -19.24
C ALA A 391 21.35 20.73 -19.27
N THR A 392 21.21 21.45 -20.39
CA THR A 392 21.97 22.67 -20.68
C THR A 392 21.10 23.90 -20.99
N GLY A 393 19.78 23.76 -21.22
CA GLY A 393 18.90 24.88 -21.62
C GLY A 393 17.56 24.98 -20.88
N PHE A 394 17.21 26.24 -20.55
CA PHE A 394 15.98 26.80 -19.95
C PHE A 394 15.47 26.25 -18.60
N SER A 395 15.32 27.18 -17.65
CA SER A 395 14.71 26.96 -16.33
C SER A 395 13.29 26.40 -16.50
N ARG A 396 13.04 25.21 -15.95
CA ARG A 396 11.68 24.68 -15.80
C ARG A 396 10.93 25.50 -14.75
N GLN A 397 10.30 26.60 -15.18
CA GLN A 397 9.05 27.05 -14.58
C GLN A 397 7.91 26.24 -15.24
N MET A 398 7.73 24.98 -14.81
CA MET A 398 6.47 24.27 -14.97
C MET A 398 6.15 23.60 -13.65
#